data_AF-A0A7X3FGY8-F1
#
_entry.id   AF-A0A7X3FGY8-F1
#
_cell.length_a   1.000
_cell.length_b   1.000
_cell.length_c   1.000
_cell.angle_alpha   90.00
_cell.angle_beta   90.00
_cell.angle_gamma   90.00
#
_symmetry.space_group_name_H-M   'P 1'
#
loop_
_entity.id
_entity.type
_entity.pdbx_description
1 polymer ?
#
loop_
_entity_poly.entity_id
_entity_poly.type
_entity_poly.pdbx_seq_one_letter_code
_entity_poly.pdbx_strand_id
1 'polypeptide(L)' 'MSKYRNEKQNQENELPVGKSEDVEFSAEMADAEDLEALQRADAADSRQERISE' A
#
# COMPACT_ATOMS: atom_id res chain seq x y z
N MET A 1 50.31 -16.30 -4.66
CA MET A 1 49.02 -16.86 -4.19
C MET A 1 48.57 -16.10 -2.95
N SER A 2 47.86 -14.98 -3.12
CA SER A 2 47.27 -14.25 -1.99
C SER A 2 45.85 -14.78 -1.77
N LYS A 3 45.71 -15.75 -0.86
CA LYS A 3 44.44 -16.38 -0.49
C LYS A 3 43.92 -15.82 0.84
N TYR A 4 43.71 -14.52 0.93
CA TYR A 4 42.92 -13.95 2.02
C TYR A 4 41.93 -12.96 1.41
N ARG A 5 40.89 -13.54 0.79
CA ARG A 5 39.67 -12.81 0.44
C ARG A 5 39.03 -12.45 1.77
N ASN A 6 38.90 -11.16 2.05
CA ASN A 6 38.19 -10.65 3.21
C ASN A 6 36.69 -11.00 3.07
N GLU A 7 36.28 -12.14 3.61
CA GLU A 7 34.89 -12.62 3.66
C GLU A 7 34.07 -11.95 4.79
N LYS A 8 34.38 -10.70 5.14
CA LYS A 8 33.73 -9.96 6.23
C LYS A 8 33.16 -8.60 5.81
N GLN A 9 32.60 -8.53 4.60
CA GLN A 9 31.96 -7.30 4.11
C GLN A 9 30.52 -7.52 3.62
N ASN A 10 29.84 -8.58 4.08
CA ASN A 10 28.42 -8.76 3.76
C ASN A 10 27.60 -9.34 4.91
N GLN A 11 27.88 -8.90 6.14
CA GLN A 11 26.80 -8.81 7.12
C GLN A 11 26.03 -7.53 6.79
N GLU A 12 25.30 -7.58 5.69
CA GLU A 12 24.16 -6.69 5.51
C GLU A 12 23.35 -6.87 6.79
N ASN A 13 23.25 -5.80 7.59
CA ASN A 13 22.31 -5.76 8.69
C ASN A 13 20.94 -6.02 8.06
N GLU A 14 20.47 -7.26 8.08
CA GLU A 14 19.14 -7.65 7.62
C GLU A 14 18.15 -6.95 8.55
N LEU A 15 17.84 -5.70 8.22
CA LEU A 15 16.79 -4.94 8.90
C LEU A 15 15.52 -5.78 8.77
N PRO A 16 14.75 -5.95 9.86
CA PRO A 16 13.54 -6.75 9.81
C PRO A 16 12.62 -6.21 8.72
N VAL A 17 12.31 -7.05 7.73
CA VAL A 17 11.38 -6.70 6.66
C VAL A 17 9.98 -6.68 7.25
N GLY A 18 9.40 -5.48 7.36
CA GLY A 18 8.02 -5.30 7.77
C GLY A 18 7.09 -5.90 6.72
N LYS A 19 6.16 -6.75 7.17
CA LYS A 19 5.03 -7.21 6.35
C LYS A 19 3.82 -6.37 6.72
N SER A 20 3.31 -5.58 5.78
CA SER A 20 2.03 -4.88 5.92
C SER A 20 0.91 -5.81 5.46
N GLU A 21 -0.17 -5.89 6.24
CA GLU A 21 -1.40 -6.59 5.83
C GLU A 21 -2.33 -5.60 5.13
N ASP A 22 -3.11 -6.09 4.17
CA ASP A 22 -4.11 -5.29 3.49
C ASP A 22 -5.25 -4.92 4.46
N VAL A 23 -5.65 -3.66 4.42
CA VAL A 23 -6.72 -3.14 5.29
C VAL A 23 -8.00 -3.02 4.48
N GLU A 24 -9.03 -3.73 4.91
CA GLU A 24 -10.35 -3.70 4.29
C GLU A 24 -11.22 -2.57 4.84
N PHE A 25 -12.13 -2.07 4.02
CA PHE A 25 -13.09 -1.05 4.45
C PHE A 25 -14.11 -1.63 5.44
N SER A 26 -14.40 -0.88 6.51
CA SER A 26 -15.42 -1.24 7.51
C SER A 26 -16.46 -0.13 7.63
N ALA A 27 -17.68 -0.41 7.20
CA ALA A 27 -18.79 0.54 7.27
C ALA A 27 -19.22 0.87 8.71
N GLU A 28 -19.02 -0.06 9.65
CA GLU A 28 -19.41 0.14 11.06
C GLU A 28 -18.44 1.06 11.81
N MET A 29 -17.19 1.14 11.36
CA MET A 29 -16.18 2.05 11.90
C MET A 29 -16.08 3.37 11.11
N ALA A 30 -16.70 3.41 9.93
CA ALA A 30 -16.71 4.58 9.07
C ALA A 30 -17.49 5.72 9.72
N ASP A 31 -16.92 6.92 9.70
CA ASP A 31 -17.63 8.11 10.11
C ASP A 31 -18.43 8.72 8.96
N ALA A 32 -19.06 9.87 9.21
CA ALA A 32 -19.86 10.55 8.21
C ALA A 32 -19.03 11.03 7.00
N GLU A 33 -17.77 11.40 7.24
CA GLU A 33 -16.87 11.91 6.20
C GLU A 33 -16.38 10.75 5.30
N ASP A 34 -16.08 9.60 5.89
CA ASP A 34 -15.74 8.37 5.17
C ASP A 34 -16.86 7.97 4.20
N LEU A 35 -18.12 8.00 4.67
CA LEU A 35 -19.28 7.66 3.86
C LEU A 35 -19.53 8.68 2.74
N GLU A 36 -19.34 9.98 3.00
CA GLU A 36 -19.47 11.01 1.96
C GLU A 36 -18.38 10.85 0.90
N ALA A 37 -17.15 10.51 1.31
CA ALA A 37 -16.05 10.26 0.38
C ALA A 37 -16.36 9.11 -0.58
N LEU A 38 -16.94 8.01 -0.09
CA LEU A 38 -17.38 6.89 -0.92
C LEU A 38 -18.43 7.31 -1.95
N GLN A 39 -19.45 8.05 -1.53
CA GLN A 39 -20.50 8.55 -2.43
C GLN A 39 -19.93 9.48 -3.50
N ARG A 40 -18.97 10.33 -3.12
CA ARG A 40 -18.31 11.25 -4.04
C ARG A 40 -17.45 10.52 -5.07
N ALA A 41 -16.77 9.44 -4.67
CA ALA A 41 -15.98 8.59 -5.56
C ALA A 41 -16.89 7.89 -6.58
N ASP A 42 -17.94 7.21 -6.13
CA ASP A 42 -18.90 6.51 -6.99
C ASP A 42 -19.57 7.46 -8.01
N ALA A 43 -19.96 8.66 -7.57
CA ALA A 43 -20.51 9.68 -8.46
C ALA A 43 -19.49 10.20 -9.49
N ALA A 44 -18.19 10.19 -9.17
CA ALA A 44 -17.14 10.57 -10.09
C ALA A 44 -16.90 9.50 -11.15
N ASP A 45 -16.84 8.24 -10.73
CA ASP A 45 -16.68 7.10 -11.62
C ASP A 45 -17.87 7.00 -12.59
N SER A 46 -19.10 7.13 -12.08
CA SER A 46 -20.33 7.20 -12.89
C SER A 46 -20.33 8.37 -13.90
N ARG A 47 -19.65 9.48 -13.60
CA ARG A 47 -19.47 10.57 -14.59
C ARG A 47 -18.44 10.17 -15.64
N GLN A 48 -17.33 9.56 -15.22
CA GLN A 48 -16.26 9.17 -16.10
C GLN A 48 -16.71 8.09 -17.09
N GLU A 49 -17.43 7.07 -16.63
CA GLU A 49 -18.00 6.02 -17.47
C GLU A 49 -18.87 6.59 -18.58
N ARG A 50 -19.79 7.51 -18.23
CA ARG A 50 -20.67 8.19 -19.20
C ARG A 50 -19.93 9.11 -20.18
N ILE A 51 -18.71 9.55 -19.87
CA ILE A 51 -17.89 10.38 -20.76
C ILE A 51 -16.99 9.51 -21.65
N SER A 52 -16.65 8.30 -21.20
CA SER A 52 -15.84 7.34 -21.94
C SER A 52 -16.60 6.50 -22.98
N GLU A 53 -17.92 6.66 -23.06
CA GLU A 53 -18.81 6.04 -24.05
C GLU A 53 -19.20 7.03 -25.15
#